data_AF-T2J3D6-F1
#
_entry.id   AF-T2J3D6-F1
#
_cell.length_a   1.000
_cell.length_b   1.000
_cell.length_c   1.000
_cell.angle_alpha   90.00
_cell.angle_beta   90.00
_cell.angle_gamma   90.00
#
_symmetry.space_group_name_H-M   'P 1'
#
loop_
_entity.id
_entity.type
_entity.pdbx_description
1 polymer ?
#
loop_
_entity_poly.entity_id
_entity_poly.type
_entity_poly.pdbx_seq_one_letter_code
_entity_poly.pdbx_strand_id
1 'polypeptide(L)'
;MIEPSGQQREVKSLGSASIDGTPLDYIVVMSAVVTVLAFIPFSITIGSGGIFPLSQGIFPLLGWVLGPVGGALASGIGTLMGVFLAPHTAGIPPVSIFGAMVASFAAGCMVIGKQRKYWWFFLSIFL
;
A
#
# COMPACT_ATOMS: atom_id res chain seq x y z
N MET A 1 39.50 -28.88 17.19
CA MET A 1 38.20 -28.25 16.88
C MET A 1 37.53 -27.95 18.20
N ILE A 2 37.12 -26.71 18.44
CA ILE A 2 36.42 -26.31 19.66
C ILE A 2 34.94 -26.23 19.27
N GLU A 3 34.12 -27.15 19.79
CA GLU A 3 32.67 -27.10 19.61
C GLU A 3 32.09 -26.04 20.55
N PRO A 4 31.25 -25.10 20.07
CA PRO A 4 30.68 -24.07 20.91
C PRO A 4 29.71 -24.68 21.94
N SER A 5 30.00 -24.54 23.24
CA SER A 5 29.22 -25.16 24.34
C SER A 5 27.99 -24.36 24.80
N GLY A 6 27.34 -23.62 23.91
CA GLY A 6 26.14 -22.83 24.21
C GLY A 6 24.85 -23.60 23.90
N GLN A 7 23.79 -23.39 24.69
CA GLN A 7 22.46 -23.91 24.34
C GLN A 7 22.05 -23.40 22.95
N GLN A 8 21.72 -24.31 22.04
CA GLN A 8 21.29 -23.96 20.69
C GLN A 8 20.01 -23.13 20.77
N ARG A 9 20.00 -21.98 20.10
CA ARG A 9 18.82 -21.11 20.02
C ARG A 9 17.71 -21.83 19.28
N GLU A 10 16.66 -22.23 20.00
CA GLU A 10 15.45 -22.78 19.41
C GLU A 10 14.63 -21.64 18.78
N VAL A 11 14.67 -21.51 17.46
CA VAL A 11 13.88 -20.51 16.73
C VAL A 11 12.47 -21.06 16.52
N LYS A 12 11.53 -20.65 17.38
CA LYS A 12 10.11 -20.97 17.21
C LYS A 12 9.46 -19.98 16.26
N SER A 13 9.01 -20.46 15.10
CA SER A 13 8.16 -19.69 14.19
C SER A 13 6.77 -19.56 14.81
N LEU A 14 6.54 -18.47 15.55
CA LEU A 14 5.21 -18.03 15.96
C LEU A 14 4.49 -17.59 14.67
N GLY A 15 3.35 -18.20 14.35
CA GLY A 15 2.70 -18.12 13.03
C GLY A 15 2.57 -16.72 12.42
N SER A 16 2.38 -16.65 11.10
CA SER A 16 2.29 -15.39 10.36
C SER A 16 1.03 -14.59 10.69
N ALA A 17 1.16 -13.29 10.94
CA ALA A 17 0.02 -12.38 11.04
C ALA A 17 -0.51 -11.96 9.65
N SER A 18 -1.83 -11.94 9.47
CA SER A 18 -2.46 -11.48 8.25
C SER A 18 -3.65 -10.57 8.54
N ILE A 19 -3.84 -9.54 7.72
CA ILE A 19 -4.98 -8.63 7.75
C ILE A 19 -5.82 -8.90 6.51
N ASP A 20 -7.08 -9.32 6.69
CA ASP A 20 -8.02 -9.59 5.60
C ASP A 20 -7.47 -10.57 4.53
N GLY A 21 -6.74 -11.58 4.99
CA GLY A 21 -6.08 -12.59 4.15
C GLY A 21 -4.75 -12.13 3.51
N THR A 22 -4.32 -10.89 3.76
CA THR A 22 -3.04 -10.36 3.30
C THR A 22 -1.99 -10.50 4.39
N PRO A 23 -0.86 -11.19 4.16
CA PRO A 23 0.18 -11.30 5.16
C PRO A 23 0.81 -9.92 5.49
N LEU A 24 1.08 -9.67 6.76
CA LEU A 24 1.47 -8.35 7.28
C LEU A 24 2.79 -7.83 6.68
N ASP A 25 3.73 -8.73 6.45
CA ASP A 25 5.02 -8.47 5.80
C ASP A 25 4.84 -7.85 4.40
N TYR A 26 3.89 -8.33 3.58
CA TYR A 26 3.62 -7.70 2.28
C TYR A 26 3.09 -6.28 2.40
N ILE A 27 2.24 -6.00 3.39
CA ILE A 27 1.71 -4.64 3.64
C ILE A 27 2.88 -3.70 3.99
N VAL A 28 3.78 -4.15 4.87
CA VAL A 28 4.95 -3.36 5.29
C VAL A 28 5.90 -3.11 4.13
N VAL A 29 6.25 -4.14 3.37
CA VAL A 29 7.14 -4.03 2.20
C VAL A 29 6.56 -3.08 1.16
N MET A 30 5.27 -3.23 0.84
CA MET A 30 4.61 -2.37 -0.13
C MET A 30 4.46 -0.92 0.35
N SER A 31 4.26 -0.70 1.65
CA SER A 31 4.28 0.65 2.23
C SER A 31 5.64 1.33 2.04
N ALA A 32 6.73 0.58 2.24
CA ALA A 32 8.08 1.08 2.02
C ALA A 32 8.31 1.42 0.54
N VAL A 33 7.84 0.58 -0.39
CA VAL A 33 7.90 0.85 -1.83
C VAL A 33 7.18 2.17 -2.17
N VAL A 34 5.94 2.34 -1.71
CA VAL A 34 5.18 3.61 -1.92
C VAL A 34 5.93 4.81 -1.36
N THR A 35 6.52 4.68 -0.17
CA THR A 35 7.31 5.74 0.47
C THR A 35 8.50 6.13 -0.39
N VAL A 36 9.24 5.15 -0.93
CA VAL A 36 10.39 5.40 -1.80
C VAL A 36 9.96 6.07 -3.11
N LEU A 37 8.84 5.63 -3.71
CA LEU A 37 8.30 6.26 -4.91
C LEU A 37 7.90 7.73 -4.69
N ALA A 38 7.54 8.12 -3.47
CA ALA A 38 7.20 9.51 -3.14
C ALA A 38 8.39 10.47 -3.24
N PHE A 39 9.64 9.97 -3.19
CA PHE A 39 10.84 10.77 -3.40
C PHE A 39 11.19 10.98 -4.87
N ILE A 40 10.62 10.19 -5.77
CA ILE A 40 10.96 10.26 -7.18
C ILE A 40 10.04 11.28 -7.83
N PRO A 41 10.55 12.45 -8.29
CA PRO A 41 9.74 13.51 -8.88
C PRO A 41 9.40 13.18 -10.34
N PHE A 42 8.93 11.96 -10.62
CA PHE A 42 8.38 11.62 -11.91
C PHE A 42 6.95 12.15 -11.94
N SER A 43 6.76 13.29 -12.58
CA SER A 43 5.46 13.84 -12.86
C SER A 43 5.25 14.02 -14.35
N ILE A 44 4.11 13.59 -14.85
CA ILE A 44 3.71 13.79 -16.23
C ILE A 44 2.85 15.05 -16.28
N THR A 45 3.21 15.99 -17.16
CA THR A 45 2.38 17.16 -17.42
C THR A 45 1.26 16.77 -18.37
N ILE A 46 0.00 16.90 -17.93
CA ILE A 46 -1.19 16.66 -18.74
C ILE A 46 -1.74 18.00 -19.19
N GLY A 47 -1.68 18.26 -20.50
CA GLY A 47 -2.24 19.46 -21.12
C GLY A 47 -1.63 20.77 -20.60
N SER A 48 -2.47 21.80 -20.43
CA SER A 48 -2.06 23.19 -20.15
C SER A 48 -1.77 23.50 -18.68
N GLY A 49 -1.34 22.52 -17.86
CA GLY A 49 -0.83 22.80 -16.51
C GLY A 49 -1.10 21.77 -15.42
N GLY A 50 -1.76 20.64 -15.72
CA GLY A 50 -1.96 19.58 -14.74
C GLY A 50 -0.69 18.76 -14.53
N ILE A 51 -0.26 18.59 -13.27
CA ILE A 51 0.88 17.73 -12.91
C ILE A 51 0.32 16.44 -12.31
N PHE A 52 0.58 15.30 -12.95
CA PHE A 52 0.21 13.98 -12.43
C PHE A 52 1.45 13.26 -11.88
N PRO A 53 1.57 13.03 -10.57
CA PRO A 53 2.69 12.28 -10.01
C PRO A 53 2.56 10.80 -10.40
N LEU A 54 3.61 10.24 -11.00
CA LEU A 54 3.66 8.84 -11.41
C LEU A 54 3.51 7.88 -10.22
N SER A 55 3.94 8.33 -9.04
CA SER A 55 3.78 7.59 -7.77
C SER A 55 2.31 7.28 -7.45
N GLN A 56 1.34 8.05 -7.96
CA GLN A 56 -0.09 7.80 -7.76
C GLN A 56 -0.58 6.59 -8.59
N GLY A 57 0.15 6.20 -9.63
CA GLY A 57 -0.21 5.08 -10.51
C GLY A 57 -0.09 3.71 -9.83
N ILE A 58 0.69 3.58 -8.74
CA ILE A 58 0.88 2.29 -8.06
C ILE A 58 -0.27 1.94 -7.10
N PHE A 59 -1.06 2.92 -6.67
CA PHE A 59 -2.17 2.73 -5.74
C PHE A 59 -3.20 1.69 -6.21
N PRO A 60 -3.72 1.75 -7.45
CA PRO A 60 -4.63 0.71 -7.93
C PRO A 60 -3.97 -0.67 -7.99
N LEU A 61 -2.68 -0.75 -8.33
CA LEU A 61 -1.93 -2.02 -8.37
C LEU A 61 -1.84 -2.65 -6.98
N LEU A 62 -1.61 -1.85 -5.94
CA LEU A 62 -1.59 -2.30 -4.55
C LEU A 62 -2.93 -2.88 -4.12
N GLY A 63 -4.02 -2.24 -4.52
CA GLY A 63 -5.38 -2.77 -4.37
C GLY A 63 -5.56 -4.12 -5.04
N TRP A 64 -5.10 -4.28 -6.28
CA TRP A 64 -5.23 -5.54 -7.01
C TRP A 64 -4.40 -6.68 -6.43
N VAL A 65 -3.17 -6.39 -5.99
CA VAL A 65 -2.23 -7.41 -5.49
C VAL A 65 -2.56 -7.81 -4.04
N LEU A 66 -2.82 -6.83 -3.17
CA LEU A 66 -3.04 -7.05 -1.73
C LEU A 66 -4.52 -7.08 -1.34
N GLY A 67 -5.42 -6.93 -2.30
CA GLY A 67 -6.84 -6.72 -2.00
C GLY A 67 -7.13 -5.34 -1.42
N PRO A 68 -8.41 -5.04 -1.14
CA PRO A 68 -8.85 -3.69 -0.82
C PRO A 68 -8.37 -3.19 0.54
N VAL A 69 -8.40 -4.01 1.60
CA VAL A 69 -7.92 -3.60 2.94
C VAL A 69 -6.38 -3.55 2.96
N GLY A 70 -5.72 -4.61 2.49
CA GLY A 70 -4.25 -4.69 2.46
C GLY A 70 -3.65 -3.58 1.61
N GLY A 71 -4.23 -3.33 0.42
CA GLY A 71 -3.82 -2.27 -0.49
C GLY A 71 -4.09 -0.88 0.08
N ALA A 72 -5.27 -0.63 0.68
CA ALA A 72 -5.57 0.66 1.31
C ALA A 72 -4.61 0.97 2.46
N LEU A 73 -4.29 -0.01 3.31
CA LEU A 73 -3.33 0.17 4.39
C LEU A 73 -1.93 0.43 3.86
N ALA A 74 -1.46 -0.35 2.88
CA ALA A 74 -0.13 -0.19 2.31
C ALA A 74 0.06 1.21 1.67
N SER A 75 -0.92 1.63 0.86
CA SER A 75 -0.91 2.93 0.21
C SER A 75 -1.08 4.09 1.21
N GLY A 76 -1.93 3.92 2.22
CA GLY A 76 -2.14 4.93 3.26
C GLY A 76 -0.89 5.16 4.11
N ILE A 77 -0.28 4.09 4.62
CA ILE A 77 0.95 4.16 5.42
C ILE A 77 2.10 4.71 4.57
N GLY A 78 2.27 4.18 3.35
CA GLY A 78 3.33 4.64 2.46
C GLY A 78 3.19 6.10 2.05
N THR A 79 1.96 6.55 1.78
CA THR A 79 1.70 7.97 1.45
C THR A 79 1.87 8.87 2.66
N LEU A 80 1.44 8.44 3.85
CA LEU A 80 1.67 9.15 5.10
C LEU A 80 3.17 9.34 5.32
N MET A 81 3.97 8.28 5.16
CA MET A 81 5.42 8.38 5.28
C MET A 81 6.03 9.26 4.19
N GLY A 82 5.56 9.13 2.95
CA GLY A 82 5.98 9.94 1.81
C GLY A 82 5.72 11.44 2.03
N VAL A 83 4.58 11.82 2.60
CA VAL A 83 4.27 13.21 2.98
C VAL A 83 5.29 13.75 3.99
N PHE A 84 5.60 12.98 5.04
CA PHE A 84 6.52 13.43 6.08
C PHE A 84 7.96 13.54 5.58
N LEU A 85 8.36 12.64 4.69
CA LEU A 85 9.73 12.56 4.19
C LEU A 85 9.98 13.45 2.96
N ALA A 86 8.98 13.63 2.11
CA ALA A 86 9.02 14.40 0.87
C ALA A 86 7.79 15.33 0.76
N PRO A 87 7.66 16.35 1.63
CA PRO A 87 6.47 17.20 1.67
C PRO A 87 6.24 18.00 0.39
N HIS A 88 7.27 18.21 -0.43
CA HIS A 88 7.18 18.94 -1.70
C HIS A 88 6.46 18.15 -2.81
N THR A 89 6.30 16.82 -2.66
CA THR A 89 5.53 15.98 -3.60
C THR A 89 4.08 15.78 -3.16
N ALA A 90 3.76 16.11 -1.91
CA ALA A 90 2.42 16.08 -1.37
C ALA A 90 1.73 17.45 -1.55
N GLY A 91 0.57 17.47 -2.20
CA GLY A 91 -0.26 18.68 -2.28
C GLY A 91 -0.86 19.01 -0.91
N ILE A 92 -2.05 18.50 -0.64
CA ILE A 92 -2.71 18.62 0.68
C ILE A 92 -2.54 17.27 1.41
N PRO A 93 -1.82 17.20 2.55
CA PRO A 93 -1.46 15.93 3.16
C PRO A 93 -2.63 15.00 3.51
N PRO A 94 -3.70 15.45 4.21
CA PRO A 94 -4.81 14.56 4.54
C PRO A 94 -5.54 14.04 3.29
N VAL A 95 -5.67 14.90 2.26
CA VAL A 95 -6.31 14.54 0.98
C VAL A 95 -5.47 13.52 0.22
N SER A 96 -4.14 13.67 0.25
CA SER A 96 -3.22 12.75 -0.43
C SER A 96 -3.27 11.36 0.20
N ILE A 97 -3.26 11.27 1.53
CA ILE A 97 -3.36 10.00 2.26
C ILE A 97 -4.71 9.35 1.98
N PHE A 98 -5.80 10.10 2.11
CA PHE A 98 -7.14 9.55 1.89
C PHE A 98 -7.36 9.13 0.44
N GLY A 99 -6.88 9.92 -0.53
CA GLY A 99 -6.91 9.60 -1.95
C GLY A 99 -6.16 8.30 -2.28
N ALA A 100 -4.98 8.10 -1.69
CA ALA A 100 -4.19 6.88 -1.86
C ALA A 100 -4.92 5.64 -1.30
N MET A 101 -5.52 5.77 -0.11
CA MET A 101 -6.31 4.72 0.52
C MET A 101 -7.53 4.36 -0.33
N VAL A 102 -8.30 5.36 -0.76
CA VAL A 102 -9.53 5.16 -1.55
C VAL A 102 -9.22 4.58 -2.93
N ALA A 103 -8.21 5.08 -3.63
CA ALA A 103 -7.81 4.57 -4.95
C ALA A 103 -7.45 3.08 -4.89
N SER A 104 -6.67 2.69 -3.88
CA SER A 104 -6.24 1.29 -3.70
C SER A 104 -7.40 0.41 -3.24
N PHE A 105 -8.24 0.92 -2.34
CA PHE A 105 -9.44 0.24 -1.88
C PHE A 105 -10.38 -0.06 -3.05
N ALA A 106 -10.71 0.96 -3.85
CA ALA A 106 -11.60 0.83 -5.00
C ALA A 106 -11.05 -0.18 -6.02
N ALA A 107 -9.76 -0.11 -6.34
CA ALA A 107 -9.14 -1.09 -7.24
C ALA A 107 -9.18 -2.52 -6.65
N GLY A 108 -8.90 -2.68 -5.36
CA GLY A 108 -8.96 -3.98 -4.69
C GLY A 108 -10.36 -4.58 -4.65
N CYS A 109 -11.41 -3.75 -4.64
CA CYS A 109 -12.79 -4.20 -4.83
C CYS A 109 -13.08 -4.72 -6.24
N MET A 110 -12.34 -4.24 -7.24
CA MET A 110 -12.52 -4.57 -8.66
C MET A 110 -11.75 -5.81 -9.12
N VAL A 111 -11.05 -6.53 -8.23
CA VAL A 111 -10.36 -7.79 -8.60
C VAL A 111 -11.38 -8.90 -8.90
N ILE A 112 -11.40 -9.32 -10.16
CA ILE A 112 -12.22 -10.44 -10.64
C ILE A 112 -11.46 -11.75 -10.34
N GLY A 113 -11.96 -12.58 -9.42
CA GLY A 113 -11.45 -13.95 -9.28
C GLY A 113 -11.48 -14.62 -7.90
N LYS A 114 -11.65 -13.88 -6.80
CA LYS A 114 -11.77 -14.48 -5.44
C LYS A 114 -12.87 -13.82 -4.63
N GLN A 115 -14.01 -14.50 -4.47
CA GLN A 115 -14.97 -14.42 -3.34
C GLN A 115 -15.39 -13.04 -2.77
N ARG A 116 -15.08 -11.90 -3.40
CA ARG A 116 -15.34 -10.54 -2.86
C ARG A 116 -16.55 -9.84 -3.51
N LYS A 117 -17.57 -10.61 -3.91
CA LYS A 117 -18.78 -10.11 -4.56
C LYS A 117 -19.54 -9.07 -3.72
N TYR A 118 -19.48 -9.16 -2.39
CA TYR A 118 -20.13 -8.22 -1.47
C TYR A 118 -19.44 -6.84 -1.40
N TRP A 119 -18.13 -6.78 -1.61
CA TRP A 119 -17.37 -5.51 -1.57
C TRP A 119 -17.70 -4.61 -2.76
N TRP A 120 -17.98 -5.22 -3.92
CA TRP A 120 -18.41 -4.50 -5.12
C TRP A 120 -19.75 -3.80 -4.93
N PHE A 121 -20.70 -4.46 -4.25
CA PHE A 121 -22.01 -3.90 -3.91
C PHE A 121 -21.91 -2.69 -2.99
N PHE A 122 -21.07 -2.80 -1.96
CA PHE A 122 -20.84 -1.70 -1.02
C PHE A 122 -20.17 -0.50 -1.71
N LEU A 123 -19.18 -0.76 -2.58
CA LEU A 123 -18.50 0.29 -3.35
C LEU A 123 -19.48 1.05 -4.27
N SER A 124 -20.37 0.34 -4.97
CA SER A 124 -21.34 0.97 -5.89
C SER A 124 -22.43 1.83 -5.23
N ILE A 125 -22.64 1.66 -3.91
CA ILE A 125 -23.69 2.38 -3.18
C ILE A 125 -23.11 3.55 -2.37
N PHE A 126 -21.88 3.41 -1.86
CA PHE A 126 -21.31 4.36 -0.88
C PHE A 126 -20.18 5.23 -1.43
N LEU A 127 -19.57 4.87 -2.57
CA LEU A 127 -18.50 5.63 -3.23
C LEU A 127 -19.05 6.41 -4.43
#